data_AF-A0A2D8PJE1-F1
#
_entry.id   AF-A0A2D8PJE1-F1
#
_cell.length_a   1.000
_cell.length_b   1.000
_cell.length_c   1.000
_cell.angle_alpha   90.00
_cell.angle_beta   90.00
_cell.angle_gamma   90.00
#
_symmetry.space_group_name_H-M   'P 1'
#
loop_
_entity.id
_entity.type
_entity.pdbx_description
1 polymer ?
#
loop_
_entity_poly.entity_id
_entity_poly.type
_entity_poly.pdbx_seq_one_letter_code
_entity_poly.pdbx_strand_id
1 'polypeptide(L)'
;MANLVLYTFGIFQQPRDQEQIKGFNDGNPFVYTSAENSDGFVDRSGNSWKRDHADRETDWGTREVSPRFLTSGEHRDAPATLSLWEDVESVYAFTY
;
A
#
# COMPACT_ATOMS: atom_id res chain seq x y z
N MET A 1 -22.52 8.49 5.95
CA MET A 1 -21.22 9.06 6.36
C MET A 1 -20.32 9.06 5.15
N ALA A 2 -19.32 9.95 5.11
CA ALA A 2 -18.37 10.00 4.01
C ALA A 2 -17.19 9.08 4.34
N ASN A 3 -16.85 8.17 3.43
CA ASN A 3 -15.69 7.31 3.58
C ASN A 3 -14.44 8.02 3.06
N LEU A 4 -13.28 7.63 3.58
CA LEU A 4 -11.99 8.16 3.16
C LEU A 4 -11.24 7.15 2.28
N VAL A 5 -10.79 7.60 1.11
CA VAL A 5 -9.95 6.80 0.22
C VAL A 5 -8.52 7.35 0.25
N LEU A 6 -7.56 6.49 0.57
CA LEU A 6 -6.15 6.83 0.61
C LEU A 6 -5.35 6.05 -0.42
N TYR A 7 -4.56 6.80 -1.18
CA TYR A 7 -3.64 6.28 -2.18
C TYR A 7 -2.20 6.57 -1.75
N THR A 8 -1.63 5.64 -1.00
CA THR A 8 -0.35 5.80 -0.31
C THR A 8 0.80 5.24 -1.14
N PHE A 9 1.94 5.92 -1.09
CA PHE A 9 3.16 5.54 -1.81
C PHE A 9 4.35 5.54 -0.84
N GLY A 10 5.16 4.48 -0.89
CA GLY A 10 6.47 4.45 -0.26
C GLY A 10 7.54 4.82 -1.29
N ILE A 11 8.37 5.81 -0.98
CA ILE A 11 9.55 6.15 -1.79
C ILE A 11 10.76 5.60 -1.07
N PHE A 12 11.45 4.66 -1.70
CA PHE A 12 12.66 4.09 -1.13
C PHE A 12 13.90 4.89 -1.50
N GLN A 13 14.87 4.94 -0.58
CA GLN A 13 16.19 5.53 -0.84
C GLN A 13 17.00 4.70 -1.84
N GLN A 14 16.68 3.41 -2.00
CA GLN A 14 17.32 2.50 -2.94
C GLN A 14 16.29 1.55 -3.57
N PRO A 15 16.61 0.92 -4.72
CA PRO A 15 15.78 -0.12 -5.33
C PRO A 15 15.45 -1.28 -4.37
N ARG A 16 14.35 -1.99 -4.62
CA ARG A 16 13.79 -3.01 -3.70
C ARG A 16 14.68 -4.25 -3.55
N ASP A 17 15.57 -4.49 -4.50
CA ASP A 17 16.53 -5.60 -4.53
C ASP A 17 17.80 -5.35 -3.70
N GLN A 18 17.95 -4.16 -3.09
CA GLN A 18 19.10 -3.82 -2.27
C GLN A 18 18.94 -4.29 -0.82
N GLU A 19 20.02 -4.80 -0.23
CA GLU A 19 20.04 -5.34 1.15
C GLU A 19 19.56 -4.30 2.19
N GLN A 20 19.84 -3.01 1.96
CA GLN A 20 19.39 -1.93 2.83
C GLN A 20 17.87 -1.83 2.95
N ILE A 21 17.11 -2.26 1.94
CA ILE A 21 15.64 -2.20 1.88
C ILE A 21 15.00 -3.55 2.25
N LYS A 22 15.80 -4.62 2.37
CA LYS A 22 15.31 -5.98 2.64
C LYS A 22 14.41 -6.06 3.87
N GLY A 23 14.83 -5.45 4.99
CA GLY A 23 14.04 -5.45 6.23
C GLY A 23 12.68 -4.77 6.09
N PHE A 24 12.60 -3.66 5.33
CA PHE A 24 11.32 -3.00 5.03
C PHE A 24 10.43 -3.91 4.18
N ASN A 25 11.00 -4.52 3.14
CA ASN A 25 10.27 -5.41 2.25
C ASN A 25 9.71 -6.64 2.98
N ASP A 26 10.52 -7.26 3.85
CA ASP A 26 10.13 -8.40 4.68
C ASP A 26 9.03 -8.02 5.70
N GLY A 27 9.01 -6.77 6.17
CA GLY A 27 8.00 -6.23 7.07
C GLY A 27 6.66 -5.91 6.41
N ASN A 28 6.65 -5.69 5.10
CA ASN A 28 5.50 -5.17 4.37
C ASN A 28 4.21 -6.03 4.51
N PRO A 29 4.26 -7.38 4.48
CA PRO A 29 3.08 -8.21 4.72
C PRO A 29 2.43 -7.96 6.09
N PHE A 30 3.22 -7.65 7.12
CA PHE A 30 2.71 -7.39 8.47
C PHE A 30 2.01 -6.04 8.58
N VAL A 31 2.47 -5.03 7.82
CA VAL A 31 1.80 -3.72 7.74
C VAL A 31 0.37 -3.87 7.20
N TYR A 32 0.19 -4.71 6.17
CA TYR A 32 -1.14 -4.97 5.62
C TYR A 32 -2.05 -5.70 6.61
N THR A 33 -1.54 -6.72 7.28
CA THR A 33 -2.29 -7.42 8.33
C THR A 33 -2.64 -6.47 9.48
N SER A 34 -1.75 -5.55 9.84
CA SER A 34 -2.05 -4.53 10.88
C SER A 34 -3.17 -3.59 10.44
N ALA A 35 -3.16 -3.13 9.19
CA ALA A 35 -4.23 -2.30 8.63
C ALA A 35 -5.58 -3.02 8.66
N GLU A 36 -5.61 -4.27 8.19
CA GLU A 36 -6.81 -5.10 8.13
C GLU A 36 -7.42 -5.40 9.51
N ASN A 37 -6.62 -5.31 10.57
CA ASN A 37 -7.07 -5.48 11.96
C ASN A 37 -7.33 -4.14 12.69
N SER A 38 -7.23 -3.00 12.00
CA SER A 38 -7.47 -1.69 12.59
C SER A 38 -8.95 -1.32 12.56
N ASP A 39 -9.44 -0.67 13.61
CA ASP A 39 -10.82 -0.16 13.64
C ASP A 39 -11.05 0.86 12.52
N GLY A 40 -12.21 0.79 11.86
CA GLY A 40 -12.58 1.65 10.74
C GLY A 40 -11.84 1.36 9.42
N PHE A 41 -11.04 0.29 9.34
CA PHE A 41 -10.58 -0.24 8.06
C PHE A 41 -11.74 -0.91 7.33
N VAL A 42 -11.95 -0.56 6.05
CA VAL A 42 -13.02 -1.14 5.23
C VAL A 42 -12.46 -2.16 4.25
N ASP A 43 -11.53 -1.75 3.38
CA ASP A 43 -10.95 -2.61 2.35
C ASP A 43 -9.69 -1.97 1.72
N ARG A 44 -8.91 -2.74 0.95
CA ARG A 44 -7.76 -2.25 0.18
C ARG A 44 -7.56 -3.04 -1.12
N SER A 45 -6.94 -2.41 -2.11
CA SER A 45 -6.54 -3.07 -3.36
C SER A 45 -5.43 -4.11 -3.13
N GLY A 46 -5.57 -5.30 -3.70
CA GLY A 46 -4.53 -6.33 -3.80
C GLY A 46 -4.30 -7.10 -2.50
N ASN A 47 -4.63 -8.38 -2.45
CA ASN A 47 -4.51 -9.17 -1.21
C ASN A 47 -3.08 -9.67 -0.91
N SER A 48 -2.70 -9.63 0.37
CA SER A 48 -1.32 -9.82 0.86
C SER A 48 -0.93 -11.26 1.20
N TRP A 49 -1.84 -12.24 1.09
CA TRP A 49 -1.57 -13.61 1.59
C TRP A 49 -2.13 -14.78 0.77
N LYS A 50 -2.83 -14.55 -0.35
CA LYS A 50 -3.40 -15.65 -1.15
C LYS A 50 -2.56 -15.90 -2.40
N ARG A 51 -2.14 -17.16 -2.56
CA ARG A 51 -1.27 -17.68 -3.63
C ARG A 51 -1.85 -17.54 -5.04
N ASP A 52 -3.17 -17.43 -5.16
CA ASP A 52 -3.88 -17.38 -6.43
C ASP A 52 -4.89 -16.22 -6.38
N HIS A 53 -4.74 -15.25 -7.30
CA HIS A 53 -5.60 -14.06 -7.52
C HIS A 53 -5.48 -12.96 -6.44
N ALA A 54 -5.17 -11.70 -6.74
CA ALA A 54 -5.49 -10.85 -7.89
C ALA A 54 -4.21 -10.20 -8.46
N ASP A 55 -4.11 -10.11 -9.79
CA ASP A 55 -3.15 -9.19 -10.38
C ASP A 55 -3.52 -7.74 -10.04
N ARG A 56 -2.58 -6.81 -10.26
CA ARG A 56 -2.67 -5.38 -9.91
C ARG A 56 -3.98 -4.68 -10.32
N GLU A 57 -4.81 -5.29 -11.17
CA GLU A 57 -6.00 -4.70 -11.78
C GLU A 57 -7.33 -5.26 -11.29
N THR A 58 -7.37 -6.45 -10.67
CA THR A 58 -8.63 -7.21 -10.54
C THR A 58 -9.56 -6.73 -9.42
N ASP A 59 -9.03 -6.08 -8.38
CA ASP A 59 -9.86 -5.62 -7.26
C ASP A 59 -10.45 -4.23 -7.54
N TRP A 60 -9.60 -3.23 -7.77
CA TRP A 60 -10.01 -1.81 -7.82
C TRP A 60 -9.58 -1.14 -9.14
N GLY A 61 -9.29 -1.93 -10.18
CA GLY A 61 -8.88 -1.46 -11.50
C GLY A 61 -7.39 -1.12 -11.61
N THR A 62 -7.00 -0.62 -12.79
CA THR A 62 -5.61 -0.33 -13.13
C THR A 62 -5.01 0.75 -12.23
N ARG A 63 -4.10 0.33 -11.35
CA ARG A 63 -3.32 1.19 -10.46
C ARG A 63 -2.10 1.81 -11.16
N GLU A 64 -2.27 2.41 -12.34
CA GLU A 64 -1.15 3.02 -13.11
C GLU A 64 -0.93 4.51 -12.84
N VAL A 65 -1.72 5.11 -11.95
CA VAL A 65 -1.56 6.51 -11.60
C VAL A 65 -0.41 6.64 -10.60
N SER A 66 0.73 7.17 -11.05
CA SER A 66 1.87 7.50 -10.20
C SER A 66 1.90 9.01 -9.94
N PRO A 67 2.25 9.47 -8.71
CA PRO A 67 2.46 10.88 -8.45
C PRO A 67 3.54 11.45 -9.37
N ARG A 68 3.36 12.71 -9.80
CA ARG A 68 4.27 13.41 -10.73
C ARG A 68 5.73 13.50 -10.27
N PHE A 69 6.00 13.27 -8.98
CA PHE A 69 7.34 13.29 -8.41
C PHE A 69 8.02 11.92 -8.44
N LEU A 70 7.34 10.85 -8.88
CA LEU A 70 7.98 9.56 -9.11
C LEU A 70 8.70 9.56 -10.46
N THR A 71 10.02 9.49 -10.43
CA THR A 71 10.84 9.39 -11.65
C THR A 71 10.93 7.93 -12.12
N SER A 72 10.65 7.69 -13.40
CA SER A 72 10.84 6.37 -14.02
C SER A 72 12.30 5.94 -13.93
N GLY A 73 12.55 4.67 -13.58
CA GLY A 73 13.89 4.13 -13.35
C GLY A 73 14.40 4.36 -11.93
N GLU A 74 14.33 5.58 -11.40
CA GLU A 74 14.78 5.89 -10.03
C GLU A 74 13.85 5.32 -8.96
N HIS A 75 12.53 5.31 -9.21
CA HIS A 75 11.50 4.87 -8.25
C HIS A 75 10.73 3.65 -8.78
N ARG A 76 11.39 2.83 -9.60
CA ARG A 76 10.80 1.68 -10.30
C ARG A 76 10.08 0.67 -9.38
N ASP A 77 10.47 0.64 -8.10
CA ASP A 77 9.96 -0.31 -7.11
C ASP A 77 9.18 0.34 -5.96
N ALA A 78 8.71 1.57 -6.12
CA ALA A 78 7.92 2.28 -5.10
C ALA A 78 6.64 1.48 -4.76
N PRO A 79 6.51 0.92 -3.54
CA PRO A 79 5.30 0.24 -3.13
C PRO A 79 4.17 1.26 -3.03
N ALA A 80 2.96 0.80 -3.26
CA ALA A 80 1.82 1.67 -3.14
C ALA A 80 0.61 0.85 -2.66
N THR A 81 -0.23 1.42 -1.80
CA THR A 81 -1.52 0.88 -1.35
C THR A 81 -2.69 1.80 -1.70
N LEU A 82 -3.86 1.22 -2.00
CA LEU A 82 -5.11 1.96 -2.18
C LEU A 82 -6.07 1.36 -1.17
N SER A 83 -6.62 2.19 -0.28
CA SER A 83 -7.36 1.72 0.90
C SER A 83 -8.57 2.61 1.18
N LEU A 84 -9.60 2.01 1.77
CA LEU A 84 -10.85 2.64 2.17
C LEU A 84 -11.02 2.53 3.67
N TRP A 85 -11.41 3.65 4.27
CA TRP A 85 -11.56 3.82 5.71
C TRP A 85 -12.87 4.53 6.02
N GLU A 86 -13.40 4.30 7.21
CA GLU A 86 -14.64 4.91 7.70
C GLU A 86 -14.43 6.39 8.05
N ASP A 87 -13.26 6.75 8.59
CA ASP A 87 -12.92 8.10 9.02
C ASP A 87 -11.39 8.38 9.05
N VAL A 88 -11.02 9.61 9.40
CA VAL A 88 -9.62 10.09 9.41
C VAL A 88 -8.90 9.61 10.68
N GLU A 89 -9.61 9.52 11.79
CA GLU A 89 -9.11 9.13 13.10
C GLU A 89 -8.59 7.68 13.08
N SER A 90 -9.33 6.77 12.44
CA SER A 90 -8.94 5.38 12.19
C SER A 90 -7.65 5.27 11.40
N VAL A 91 -7.47 6.10 10.37
CA VAL A 91 -6.21 6.13 9.61
C VAL A 91 -5.06 6.60 10.50
N TYR A 92 -5.27 7.67 11.27
CA TYR A 92 -4.23 8.21 12.15
C TYR A 92 -3.79 7.21 13.21
N ALA A 93 -4.72 6.40 13.72
CA ALA A 93 -4.41 5.32 14.66
C ALA A 93 -3.58 4.20 14.03
N PHE A 94 -3.76 3.95 12.72
CA PHE A 94 -2.99 2.97 11.96
C PHE A 94 -1.59 3.48 11.55
N THR A 95 -1.43 4.76 11.23
CA THR A 95 -0.21 5.28 10.58
C THR A 95 1.09 5.00 11.37
N TYR A 96 2.01 4.30 10.71
CA TYR A 96 3.37 3.95 11.14
C TYR A 96 4.41 5.00 10.74
#